data_AF-A0A941G0Q8-F1
#
_entry.id   AF-A0A941G0Q8-F1
#
_cell.length_a   1.000
_cell.length_b   1.000
_cell.length_c   1.000
_cell.angle_alpha   90.00
_cell.angle_beta   90.00
_cell.angle_gamma   90.00
#
_symmetry.space_group_name_H-M   'P 1'
#
loop_
_entity.id
_entity.type
_entity.pdbx_description
1 polymer ?
#
loop_
_entity_poly.entity_id
_entity_poly.type
_entity_poly.pdbx_seq_one_letter_code
_entity_poly.pdbx_strand_id
1 'polypeptide(L)'
;MTAPHEPADQTPEHGAAADAAPAAQDDLLAELNELRAQLDAAQATVNEQHDQLLRVRAEAENVRRRAQEDVSKARKFGIESFAESLVPVKDSLEAALAQPEQTVDTLREGVEVTLKQLAAAFERNLLKEIAPAQGDKFDPHLHQAISSVPADQPANTVLQLLQKGYAIADRTLRPALVVVSAGQG
;
A
#
# COMPACT_ATOMS: atom_id res chain seq x y z
N MET A 1 117.80 -21.64 11.41
CA MET A 1 116.98 -22.80 11.81
C MET A 1 115.67 -22.26 12.37
N THR A 2 114.62 -22.40 11.55
CA THR A 2 113.19 -22.51 11.90
C THR A 2 112.54 -21.58 12.93
N ALA A 3 111.81 -20.61 12.37
CA ALA A 3 110.58 -19.90 12.80
C ALA A 3 110.60 -19.04 14.08
N PRO A 4 110.21 -17.75 13.94
CA PRO A 4 108.96 -17.34 14.58
C PRO A 4 108.09 -16.36 13.75
N HIS A 5 106.83 -16.27 14.20
CA HIS A 5 105.89 -15.14 14.13
C HIS A 5 104.83 -15.15 13.01
N GLU A 6 103.55 -15.20 13.42
CA GLU A 6 102.53 -14.17 13.14
C GLU A 6 101.25 -14.41 13.97
N PRO A 7 100.31 -13.43 14.11
CA PRO A 7 100.11 -12.74 15.38
C PRO A 7 98.71 -12.92 16.00
N ALA A 8 98.55 -12.34 17.19
CA ALA A 8 97.30 -12.21 17.92
C ALA A 8 96.27 -11.36 17.17
N ASP A 9 95.00 -11.74 17.26
CA ASP A 9 93.89 -10.82 17.11
C ASP A 9 92.93 -11.00 18.30
N GLN A 10 92.51 -9.87 18.87
CA GLN A 10 91.67 -9.79 20.05
C GLN A 10 90.25 -9.33 19.66
N THR A 11 89.29 -9.80 20.46
CA THR A 11 87.95 -9.23 20.76
C THR A 11 86.84 -9.36 19.70
N PRO A 12 85.54 -9.28 20.08
CA PRO A 12 84.90 -9.43 21.40
C PRO A 12 83.63 -10.33 21.38
N GLU A 13 83.07 -10.51 22.58
CA GLU A 13 81.78 -11.11 22.98
C GLU A 13 80.62 -11.14 21.97
N HIS A 14 79.96 -12.31 21.89
CA HIS A 14 78.49 -12.41 21.90
C HIS A 14 78.05 -13.82 22.33
N GLY A 15 77.75 -13.98 23.62
CA GLY A 15 77.30 -15.24 24.19
C GLY A 15 76.06 -15.03 25.06
N ALA A 16 74.99 -14.48 24.48
CA ALA A 16 73.69 -14.37 25.14
C ALA A 16 72.55 -14.33 24.11
N ALA A 17 72.25 -15.45 23.45
CA ALA A 17 70.96 -15.68 22.76
C ALA A 17 70.91 -17.11 22.19
N ALA A 18 70.58 -18.12 23.00
CA ALA A 18 70.30 -19.45 22.47
C ALA A 18 69.15 -20.20 23.15
N ASP A 19 68.40 -19.56 24.06
CA ASP A 19 67.35 -20.24 24.84
C ASP A 19 65.93 -19.64 24.68
N ALA A 20 65.75 -18.69 23.76
CA ALA A 20 64.46 -18.01 23.51
C ALA A 20 63.76 -18.39 22.19
N ALA A 21 64.37 -19.25 21.37
CA ALA A 21 63.87 -19.60 20.03
C ALA A 21 62.65 -20.56 19.98
N PRO A 22 62.50 -21.56 20.87
CA PRO A 22 61.38 -22.51 20.77
C PRO A 22 60.05 -21.92 21.31
N ALA A 23 60.08 -21.19 22.41
CA ALA A 23 58.87 -20.58 23.00
C ALA A 23 58.22 -19.52 22.10
N ALA A 24 59.01 -18.70 21.40
CA ALA A 24 58.49 -17.70 20.46
C ALA A 24 57.86 -18.30 19.18
N GLN A 25 58.25 -19.52 18.81
CA GLN A 25 57.65 -20.24 17.67
C GLN A 25 56.34 -20.91 18.06
N ASP A 26 56.24 -21.44 19.28
CA ASP A 26 55.01 -22.05 19.79
C ASP A 26 53.90 -21.00 20.00
N ASP A 27 54.24 -19.81 20.51
CA ASP A 27 53.29 -18.69 20.66
C ASP A 27 52.77 -18.20 19.29
N LEU A 28 53.63 -18.08 18.29
CA LEU A 28 53.25 -17.69 16.93
C LEU A 28 52.36 -18.74 16.25
N LEU A 29 52.62 -20.03 16.49
CA LEU A 29 51.78 -21.13 16.01
C LEU A 29 50.41 -21.14 16.69
N ALA A 30 50.34 -20.83 17.98
CA ALA A 30 49.09 -20.70 18.71
C ALA A 30 48.23 -19.53 18.16
N GLU A 31 48.84 -18.37 17.95
CA GLU A 31 48.18 -17.19 17.37
C GLU A 31 47.68 -17.44 15.95
N LEU A 32 48.48 -18.12 15.11
CA LEU A 32 48.08 -18.49 13.75
C LEU A 32 46.88 -19.47 13.76
N ASN A 33 46.89 -20.46 14.65
CA ASN A 33 45.76 -21.36 14.79
C ASN A 33 44.49 -20.63 15.27
N GLU A 34 44.61 -19.68 16.19
CA GLU A 34 43.50 -18.84 16.63
C GLU A 34 42.95 -17.97 15.49
N LEU A 35 43.81 -17.28 14.75
CA LEU A 35 43.42 -16.47 13.58
C LEU A 35 42.72 -17.32 12.52
N ARG A 36 43.21 -18.54 12.29
CA ARG A 36 42.59 -19.48 11.34
C ARG A 36 41.20 -19.91 11.81
N ALA A 37 41.04 -20.21 13.10
CA ALA A 37 39.74 -20.53 13.67
C ALA A 37 38.75 -19.36 13.57
N GLN A 38 39.21 -18.13 13.82
CA GLN A 38 38.39 -16.91 13.66
C GLN A 38 37.99 -16.68 12.20
N LEU A 39 38.92 -16.90 11.25
CA LEU A 39 38.65 -16.80 9.81
C LEU A 39 37.61 -17.82 9.36
N ASP A 40 37.76 -19.08 9.77
CA ASP A 40 36.83 -20.15 9.41
C ASP A 40 35.44 -19.89 10.00
N ALA A 41 35.35 -19.39 11.24
CA ALA A 41 34.09 -19.00 11.86
C ALA A 41 33.42 -17.82 11.13
N ALA A 42 34.19 -16.78 10.79
CA ALA A 42 33.68 -15.64 10.04
C ALA A 42 33.18 -16.06 8.64
N GLN A 43 33.91 -16.93 7.94
CA GLN A 43 33.51 -17.44 6.63
C GLN A 43 32.23 -18.27 6.72
N ALA A 44 32.07 -19.08 7.78
CA ALA A 44 30.83 -19.84 8.02
C ALA A 44 29.64 -18.90 8.24
N THR A 45 29.79 -17.84 9.05
CA THR A 45 28.73 -16.83 9.26
C THR A 45 28.38 -16.10 7.97
N VAL A 46 29.38 -15.70 7.16
CA VAL A 46 29.14 -15.05 5.87
C VAL A 46 28.36 -15.96 4.93
N ASN A 47 28.70 -17.25 4.87
CA ASN A 47 27.98 -18.21 4.04
C ASN A 47 26.53 -18.40 4.50
N GLU A 48 26.32 -18.53 5.81
CA GLU A 48 24.96 -18.65 6.38
C GLU A 48 24.12 -17.40 6.07
N GLN A 49 24.69 -16.20 6.26
CA GLN A 49 24.02 -14.95 5.94
C GLN A 49 23.75 -14.81 4.44
N HIS A 50 24.68 -15.25 3.60
CA HIS A 50 24.49 -15.23 2.14
C HIS A 50 23.31 -16.12 1.73
N ASP A 51 23.22 -17.33 2.27
CA ASP A 51 22.10 -18.23 2.03
C ASP A 51 20.78 -17.64 2.52
N GLN A 52 20.77 -17.02 3.71
CA GLN A 52 19.60 -16.32 4.24
C GLN A 52 19.19 -15.17 3.31
N LEU A 53 20.15 -14.36 2.84
CA LEU A 53 19.88 -13.24 1.93
C LEU A 53 19.31 -13.71 0.59
N LEU A 54 19.82 -14.80 0.03
CA LEU A 54 19.27 -15.37 -1.22
C LEU A 54 17.83 -15.85 -1.03
N ARG A 55 17.52 -16.51 0.10
CA ARG A 55 16.15 -16.94 0.42
C ARG A 55 15.22 -15.75 0.59
N VAL A 56 15.62 -14.73 1.35
CA VAL A 56 14.82 -13.52 1.56
C VAL A 56 14.58 -12.77 0.25
N ARG A 57 15.59 -12.69 -0.64
CA ARG A 57 15.42 -12.09 -1.98
C ARG A 57 14.39 -12.87 -2.81
N ALA A 58 14.49 -14.19 -2.83
CA ALA A 58 13.53 -15.03 -3.55
C ALA A 58 12.10 -14.91 -3.00
N GLU A 59 11.95 -14.86 -1.68
CA GLU A 59 10.66 -14.61 -1.02
C GLU A 59 10.08 -13.24 -1.39
N ALA A 60 10.91 -12.19 -1.37
CA ALA A 60 10.50 -10.85 -1.75
C ALA A 60 10.05 -10.76 -3.22
N GLU A 61 10.76 -11.44 -4.14
CA GLU A 61 10.35 -11.53 -5.54
C GLU A 61 9.03 -12.27 -5.73
N ASN A 62 8.84 -13.38 -5.01
CA ASN A 62 7.59 -14.14 -5.02
C ASN A 62 6.40 -13.33 -4.50
N VAL A 63 6.59 -12.60 -3.40
CA VAL A 63 5.58 -11.68 -2.85
C VAL A 63 5.28 -10.56 -3.84
N ARG A 64 6.30 -9.95 -4.44
CA ARG A 64 6.13 -8.90 -5.45
C ARG A 64 5.33 -9.40 -6.65
N ARG A 65 5.64 -10.58 -7.19
CA ARG A 65 4.92 -11.18 -8.31
C ARG A 65 3.46 -11.44 -7.93
N ARG A 66 3.21 -12.04 -6.76
CA ARG A 66 1.84 -12.28 -6.27
C ARG A 66 1.06 -10.97 -6.11
N ALA A 67 1.66 -9.95 -5.51
CA ALA A 67 1.02 -8.66 -5.35
C ALA A 67 0.67 -8.00 -6.69
N GLN A 68 1.53 -8.13 -7.70
CA GLN A 68 1.23 -7.64 -9.06
C GLN A 68 0.05 -8.39 -9.69
N GLU A 69 -0.02 -9.71 -9.51
CA GLU A 69 -1.14 -10.52 -9.96
C GLU A 69 -2.44 -10.13 -9.26
N ASP A 70 -2.41 -9.92 -7.95
CA ASP A 70 -3.58 -9.53 -7.16
C ASP A 70 -4.07 -8.11 -7.53
N VAL A 71 -3.17 -7.16 -7.74
CA VAL A 71 -3.52 -5.81 -8.24
C VAL A 71 -4.13 -5.90 -9.65
N SER A 72 -3.57 -6.75 -10.52
CA SER A 72 -4.11 -6.95 -11.87
C SER A 72 -5.53 -7.54 -11.83
N LYS A 73 -5.75 -8.56 -10.97
CA LYS A 73 -7.07 -9.14 -10.73
C LYS A 73 -8.06 -8.13 -10.16
N ALA A 74 -7.66 -7.39 -9.12
CA ALA A 74 -8.49 -6.36 -8.52
C ALA A 74 -8.86 -5.25 -9.51
N ARG A 75 -7.99 -4.89 -10.45
CA ARG A 75 -8.32 -3.95 -11.53
C ARG A 75 -9.28 -4.55 -12.55
N LYS A 76 -9.05 -5.80 -12.97
CA LYS A 76 -9.85 -6.46 -14.00
C LYS A 76 -11.27 -6.80 -13.52
N PHE A 77 -11.40 -7.21 -12.26
CA PHE A 77 -12.65 -7.70 -11.67
C PHE A 77 -13.20 -6.78 -10.57
N GLY A 78 -12.60 -5.60 -10.36
CA GLY A 78 -13.02 -4.69 -9.30
C GLY A 78 -14.45 -4.17 -9.42
N ILE A 79 -15.06 -4.25 -10.61
CA ILE A 79 -16.46 -3.87 -10.86
C ILE A 79 -17.41 -5.06 -10.89
N GLU A 80 -16.95 -6.28 -10.63
CA GLU A 80 -17.72 -7.53 -10.81
C GLU A 80 -19.02 -7.49 -10.00
N SER A 81 -18.94 -7.25 -8.68
CA SER A 81 -20.13 -7.18 -7.82
C SER A 81 -21.12 -6.07 -8.23
N PHE A 82 -20.60 -4.93 -8.73
CA PHE A 82 -21.42 -3.83 -9.21
C PHE A 82 -22.11 -4.18 -10.53
N ALA A 83 -21.38 -4.79 -11.47
CA ALA A 83 -21.90 -5.25 -12.73
C ALA A 83 -22.99 -6.31 -12.52
N GLU A 84 -22.74 -7.32 -11.69
CA GLU A 84 -23.73 -8.34 -11.31
C GLU A 84 -24.98 -7.73 -10.69
N SER A 85 -24.82 -6.70 -9.85
CA SER A 85 -25.96 -6.01 -9.23
C SER A 85 -26.78 -5.18 -10.22
N LEU A 86 -26.20 -4.76 -11.35
CA LEU A 86 -26.88 -3.97 -12.39
C LEU A 86 -27.58 -4.83 -13.46
N VAL A 87 -27.19 -6.10 -13.63
CA VAL A 87 -27.83 -7.00 -14.62
C VAL A 87 -29.36 -7.05 -14.43
N PRO A 88 -29.92 -7.25 -13.21
CA PRO A 88 -31.37 -7.29 -13.01
C PRO A 88 -32.08 -5.96 -13.35
N VAL A 89 -31.38 -4.84 -13.22
CA VAL A 89 -31.92 -3.52 -13.60
C VAL A 89 -32.08 -3.45 -15.11
N LYS A 90 -31.06 -3.90 -15.86
CA LYS A 90 -31.14 -4.01 -17.32
C LYS A 90 -32.25 -4.96 -17.74
N ASP A 91 -32.34 -6.13 -17.12
CA ASP A 91 -33.37 -7.12 -17.44
C ASP A 91 -34.78 -6.56 -17.21
N SER A 92 -34.99 -5.81 -16.13
CA SER A 92 -36.27 -5.15 -15.84
C SER A 92 -36.63 -4.08 -16.88
N LEU A 93 -35.64 -3.31 -17.35
CA LEU A 93 -35.84 -2.34 -18.43
C LEU A 93 -36.15 -3.03 -19.77
N GLU A 94 -35.45 -4.11 -20.10
CA GLU A 94 -35.72 -4.90 -21.32
C GLU A 94 -37.12 -5.54 -21.27
N ALA A 95 -37.53 -6.07 -20.11
CA ALA A 95 -38.87 -6.60 -19.91
C ALA A 95 -39.95 -5.52 -20.06
N ALA A 96 -39.70 -4.30 -19.57
CA ALA A 96 -40.62 -3.17 -19.75
C ALA A 96 -40.77 -2.79 -21.23
N LEU A 97 -39.69 -2.78 -22.01
CA LEU A 97 -39.72 -2.45 -23.44
C LEU A 97 -40.36 -3.55 -24.31
N ALA A 98 -40.35 -4.81 -23.85
CA ALA A 98 -40.93 -5.93 -24.58
C ALA A 98 -42.47 -5.99 -24.51
N GLN A 99 -43.10 -5.21 -23.61
CA GLN A 99 -44.56 -5.14 -23.53
C GLN A 99 -45.12 -4.14 -24.56
N PRO A 100 -45.91 -4.61 -25.55
CA PRO A 100 -46.37 -3.77 -26.67
C PRO A 100 -47.45 -2.75 -26.27
N GLU A 101 -48.23 -3.04 -25.23
CA GLU A 101 -49.26 -2.12 -24.70
C GLU A 101 -49.03 -1.88 -23.22
N GLN A 102 -48.68 -0.64 -22.86
CA GLN A 102 -48.56 -0.20 -21.49
C GLN A 102 -49.35 1.09 -21.28
N THR A 103 -50.08 1.14 -20.19
CA THR A 103 -50.65 2.40 -19.70
C THR A 103 -49.57 3.23 -19.02
N VAL A 104 -49.79 4.54 -18.90
CA VAL A 104 -48.88 5.45 -18.19
C VAL A 104 -48.69 5.01 -16.73
N ASP A 105 -49.75 4.50 -16.09
CA ASP A 105 -49.68 4.06 -14.68
C ASP A 105 -48.85 2.78 -14.53
N THR A 106 -49.07 1.78 -15.38
CA THR A 106 -48.25 0.55 -15.38
C THR A 106 -46.78 0.83 -15.69
N LEU A 107 -46.50 1.79 -16.58
CA LEU A 107 -45.13 2.20 -16.87
C LEU A 107 -44.50 2.90 -15.66
N ARG A 108 -45.23 3.80 -14.99
CA ARG A 108 -44.76 4.49 -13.79
C ARG A 108 -44.42 3.48 -12.68
N GLU A 109 -45.29 2.52 -12.43
CA GLU A 109 -45.05 1.46 -11.44
C GLU A 109 -43.80 0.63 -11.78
N GLY A 110 -43.65 0.22 -13.05
CA GLY A 110 -42.46 -0.51 -13.51
C GLY A 110 -41.16 0.29 -13.36
N VAL A 111 -41.20 1.59 -13.67
CA VAL A 111 -40.07 2.51 -13.47
C VAL A 111 -39.74 2.67 -11.98
N GLU A 112 -40.75 2.79 -11.11
CA GLU A 112 -40.52 2.87 -9.66
C GLU A 112 -39.87 1.60 -9.10
N VAL A 113 -40.32 0.43 -9.54
CA VAL A 113 -39.70 -0.86 -9.16
C VAL A 113 -38.26 -0.93 -9.64
N THR A 114 -38.01 -0.56 -10.89
CA THR A 114 -36.66 -0.56 -11.48
C THR A 114 -35.74 0.43 -10.76
N LEU A 115 -36.25 1.61 -10.38
CA LEU A 115 -35.51 2.60 -9.60
C LEU A 115 -35.15 2.07 -8.19
N LYS A 116 -36.07 1.36 -7.52
CA LYS A 116 -35.79 0.71 -6.24
C LYS A 116 -34.72 -0.38 -6.38
N GLN A 117 -34.75 -1.16 -7.45
CA GLN A 117 -33.70 -2.15 -7.73
C GLN A 117 -32.34 -1.48 -7.95
N LEU A 118 -32.30 -0.38 -8.69
CA LEU A 118 -31.08 0.40 -8.92
C LEU A 118 -30.53 0.99 -7.61
N ALA A 119 -31.39 1.57 -6.78
CA ALA A 119 -31.00 2.08 -5.47
C ALA A 119 -30.40 0.97 -4.58
N ALA A 120 -31.03 -0.22 -4.55
CA ALA A 120 -30.50 -1.37 -3.82
C ALA A 120 -29.16 -1.87 -4.39
N ALA A 121 -28.96 -1.81 -5.71
CA ALA A 121 -27.68 -2.12 -6.34
C ALA A 121 -26.58 -1.11 -5.95
N PHE A 122 -26.93 0.16 -5.84
CA PHE A 122 -26.00 1.21 -5.40
C PHE A 122 -25.58 1.00 -3.94
N GLU A 123 -26.54 0.79 -3.04
CA GLU A 123 -26.26 0.56 -1.61
C GLU A 123 -25.36 -0.66 -1.39
N ARG A 124 -25.64 -1.78 -2.06
CA ARG A 124 -24.82 -3.01 -1.98
C ARG A 124 -23.36 -2.79 -2.39
N ASN A 125 -23.13 -1.85 -3.29
CA ASN A 125 -21.80 -1.55 -3.85
C ASN A 125 -21.19 -0.27 -3.27
N LEU A 126 -21.64 0.14 -2.07
CA LEU A 126 -21.14 1.29 -1.32
C LEU A 126 -21.29 2.63 -2.06
N LEU A 127 -22.16 2.70 -3.07
CA LEU A 127 -22.50 3.93 -3.77
C LEU A 127 -23.65 4.59 -3.01
N LYS A 128 -23.31 5.60 -2.20
CA LYS A 128 -24.25 6.33 -1.36
C LYS A 128 -24.75 7.57 -2.07
N GLU A 129 -26.05 7.79 -2.00
CA GLU A 129 -26.68 9.03 -2.45
C GLU A 129 -26.43 10.15 -1.43
N ILE A 130 -26.03 11.33 -1.92
CA ILE A 130 -25.92 12.56 -1.14
C ILE A 130 -27.11 13.44 -1.50
N ALA A 131 -28.09 13.50 -0.63
CA ALA A 131 -29.32 14.25 -0.85
C ALA A 131 -29.71 14.97 0.46
N PRO A 132 -29.03 16.07 0.81
CA PRO A 132 -29.38 16.85 2.01
C PRO A 132 -30.83 17.31 1.91
N ALA A 133 -31.56 17.16 3.01
CA ALA A 133 -32.90 17.69 3.16
C ALA A 133 -32.86 19.22 3.30
N GLN A 134 -33.99 19.85 2.99
CA GLN A 134 -34.17 21.26 3.33
C GLN A 134 -34.04 21.45 4.85
N GLY A 135 -33.20 22.40 5.26
CA GLY A 135 -32.86 22.64 6.67
C GLY A 135 -31.53 22.01 7.11
N ASP A 136 -30.97 21.07 6.35
CA ASP A 136 -29.68 20.47 6.68
C ASP A 136 -28.54 21.50 6.59
N LYS A 137 -27.48 21.25 7.35
CA LYS A 137 -26.27 22.09 7.29
C LYS A 137 -25.53 21.84 5.98
N PHE A 138 -25.08 22.91 5.33
CA PHE A 138 -24.20 22.81 4.18
C PHE A 138 -22.83 22.23 4.58
N ASP A 139 -22.38 21.21 3.85
CA ASP A 139 -21.06 20.61 3.98
C ASP A 139 -20.28 20.78 2.65
N PRO A 140 -19.20 21.58 2.60
CA PRO A 140 -18.39 21.77 1.41
C PRO A 140 -17.75 20.49 0.83
N HIS A 141 -17.60 19.42 1.62
CA HIS A 141 -17.04 18.15 1.15
C HIS A 141 -18.04 17.29 0.37
N LEU A 142 -19.33 17.50 0.61
CA LEU A 142 -20.43 16.71 0.05
C LEU A 142 -21.33 17.53 -0.87
N HIS A 143 -21.37 18.85 -0.69
CA HIS A 143 -22.30 19.76 -1.35
C HIS A 143 -21.56 20.86 -2.12
N GLN A 144 -22.17 21.31 -3.22
CA GLN A 144 -21.74 22.47 -3.98
C GLN A 144 -22.90 23.46 -4.04
N ALA A 145 -22.71 24.62 -3.40
CA ALA A 145 -23.68 25.70 -3.43
C ALA A 145 -23.59 26.43 -4.77
N ILE A 146 -24.66 26.43 -5.56
CA ILE A 146 -24.69 27.15 -6.84
C ILE A 146 -25.20 28.59 -6.69
N SER A 147 -25.92 28.87 -5.59
CA SER A 147 -26.48 30.18 -5.28
C SER A 147 -26.70 30.28 -3.77
N SER A 148 -26.60 31.50 -3.26
CA SER A 148 -26.96 31.85 -1.89
C SER A 148 -28.02 32.94 -1.94
N VAL A 149 -29.14 32.71 -1.25
CA VAL A 149 -30.29 33.64 -1.25
C VAL A 149 -30.66 34.05 0.17
N PRO A 150 -31.15 35.29 0.39
CA PRO A 150 -31.71 35.68 1.68
C PRO A 150 -32.87 34.77 2.06
N ALA A 151 -32.82 34.20 3.25
CA ALA A 151 -33.87 33.34 3.78
C ALA A 151 -33.87 33.39 5.32
N ASP A 152 -34.98 32.96 5.92
CA ASP A 152 -35.16 32.97 7.39
C ASP A 152 -34.25 31.97 8.10
N GLN A 153 -33.76 30.97 7.37
CA GLN A 153 -32.85 29.96 7.92
C GLN A 153 -31.46 30.56 8.15
N PRO A 154 -30.69 30.06 9.13
CA PRO A 154 -29.31 30.49 9.36
C PRO A 154 -28.44 30.42 8.10
N ALA A 155 -27.44 31.29 8.03
CA ALA A 155 -26.45 31.23 6.95
C ALA A 155 -25.81 29.83 6.86
N ASN A 156 -25.57 29.34 5.64
CA ASN A 156 -25.05 28.00 5.35
C ASN A 156 -26.01 26.84 5.65
N THR A 157 -27.33 27.08 5.62
CA THR A 157 -28.35 26.02 5.61
C THR A 157 -28.79 25.70 4.19
N VAL A 158 -28.96 24.42 3.87
CA VAL A 158 -29.51 23.95 2.58
C VAL A 158 -30.98 24.32 2.49
N LEU A 159 -31.33 25.08 1.45
CA LEU A 159 -32.70 25.49 1.17
C LEU A 159 -33.36 24.56 0.16
N GLN A 160 -32.61 24.15 -0.85
CA GLN A 160 -33.13 23.32 -1.92
C GLN A 160 -32.02 22.44 -2.49
N LEU A 161 -32.33 21.16 -2.67
CA LEU A 161 -31.54 20.24 -3.47
C LEU A 161 -31.94 20.35 -4.93
N LEU A 162 -30.98 20.67 -5.79
CA LEU A 162 -31.19 20.79 -7.24
C LEU A 162 -30.75 19.53 -7.98
N GLN A 163 -29.68 18.91 -7.52
CA GLN A 163 -29.17 17.66 -8.07
C GLN A 163 -28.56 16.82 -6.97
N LYS A 164 -28.99 15.57 -6.87
CA LYS A 164 -28.42 14.58 -5.94
C LYS A 164 -26.93 14.37 -6.23
N GLY A 165 -26.13 14.34 -5.18
CA GLY A 165 -24.73 13.91 -5.23
C GLY A 165 -24.60 12.40 -5.03
N TYR A 166 -23.39 11.89 -5.21
CA TYR A 166 -23.05 10.49 -4.96
C TYR A 166 -21.62 10.37 -4.40
N ALA A 167 -21.42 9.44 -3.48
CA ALA A 167 -20.12 9.03 -2.97
C ALA A 167 -19.95 7.53 -3.09
N ILE A 168 -18.75 7.06 -3.38
CA ILE A 168 -18.38 5.64 -3.31
C ILE A 168 -17.51 5.41 -2.08
N ALA A 169 -17.98 4.56 -1.17
CA ALA A 169 -17.42 4.41 0.17
C ALA A 169 -17.26 5.79 0.85
N ASP A 170 -16.02 6.26 1.01
CA ASP A 170 -15.68 7.53 1.67
C ASP A 170 -15.29 8.64 0.67
N ARG A 171 -15.34 8.36 -0.63
CA ARG A 171 -14.94 9.30 -1.69
C ARG A 171 -16.14 9.88 -2.42
N THR A 172 -16.28 11.21 -2.37
CA THR A 172 -17.26 11.94 -3.19
C THR A 172 -16.97 11.75 -4.68
N LEU A 173 -17.94 11.25 -5.45
CA LEU A 173 -17.88 11.16 -6.91
C LEU A 173 -18.46 12.41 -7.57
N ARG A 174 -19.58 12.89 -7.04
CA ARG A 174 -20.25 14.11 -7.47
C ARG A 174 -20.89 14.77 -6.25
N PRO A 175 -20.63 16.05 -5.97
CA PRO A 175 -21.30 16.73 -4.88
C PRO A 175 -22.78 16.94 -5.19
N ALA A 176 -23.60 17.10 -4.16
CA ALA A 176 -24.97 17.52 -4.31
C ALA A 176 -25.03 19.02 -4.66
N LEU A 177 -25.75 19.39 -5.71
CA LEU A 177 -25.95 20.80 -6.05
C LEU A 177 -27.09 21.35 -5.21
N VAL A 178 -26.82 22.42 -4.47
CA VAL A 178 -27.77 23.01 -3.53
C VAL A 178 -27.85 24.52 -3.65
N VAL A 179 -28.98 25.07 -3.23
CA VAL A 179 -29.13 26.49 -2.88
C VAL A 179 -29.01 26.60 -1.36
N VAL A 180 -28.25 27.59 -0.87
CA VAL A 180 -28.04 27.79 0.56
C VAL A 180 -28.57 29.14 1.03
N SER A 181 -28.91 29.24 2.32
CA SER A 181 -29.29 30.51 2.93
C SER A 181 -28.08 31.41 3.12
N ALA A 182 -28.24 32.69 2.79
CA ALA A 182 -27.31 33.76 3.16
C ALA A 182 -27.52 34.26 4.61
N GLY A 183 -28.57 33.78 5.29
CA GLY A 183 -29.10 34.37 6.53
C GLY A 183 -30.01 35.57 6.22
N GLN A 184 -30.78 36.00 7.23
CA GLN A 184 -31.37 37.34 7.19
C GLN A 184 -30.24 38.36 7.36
N GLY A 185 -30.15 39.29 6.42
CA GLY A 185 -29.21 40.42 6.50
C GLY A 185 -29.49 41.35 7.65
#